data_AF-A0A0F9KNG4-F1
#
_entry.id   AF-A0A0F9KNG4-F1
#
_cell.length_a   1.000
_cell.length_b   1.000
_cell.length_c   1.000
_cell.angle_alpha   90.00
_cell.angle_beta   90.00
_cell.angle_gamma   90.00
#
_symmetry.space_group_name_H-M   'P 1'
#
loop_
_entity.id
_entity.type
_entity.pdbx_description
1 polymer ?
#
loop_
_entity_poly.entity_id
_entity_poly.type
_entity_poly.pdbx_seq_one_letter_code
_entity_poly.pdbx_strand_id
1 'polypeptide(L)' 'MSYDEALAWLKGERSMTNIVPSHPRETWVARIAEADAATTQQAYWIVKAHKEGLLIIKKCSENNNRGYEKNV' A
#
# COMPACT_ATOMS: atom_id res chain seq x y z
N MET A 1 -11.03 4.73 -0.25
CA MET A 1 -9.86 4.98 -1.12
C MET A 1 -10.34 5.36 -2.51
N SER A 2 -9.92 6.50 -3.05
CA SER A 2 -10.24 6.90 -4.43
C SER A 2 -9.33 6.21 -5.46
N TYR A 3 -9.68 6.29 -6.75
CA TYR A 3 -8.83 5.76 -7.83
C TYR A 3 -7.44 6.42 -7.86
N ASP A 4 -7.39 7.75 -7.74
CA ASP A 4 -6.13 8.49 -7.76
C ASP A 4 -5.24 8.16 -6.55
N GLU A 5 -5.86 7.95 -5.38
CA GLU A 5 -5.15 7.52 -4.17
C GLU A 5 -4.55 6.12 -4.35
N ALA A 6 -5.32 5.20 -4.94
CA ALA A 6 -4.85 3.86 -5.26
C ALA A 6 -3.69 3.90 -6.26
N LEU A 7 -3.78 4.74 -7.30
CA LEU A 7 -2.73 4.87 -8.32
C LEU A 7 -1.44 5.44 -7.73
N ALA A 8 -1.52 6.47 -6.88
CA ALA A 8 -0.37 7.04 -6.19
C ALA A 8 0.30 6.01 -5.26
N TRP A 9 -0.50 5.22 -4.54
CA TRP A 9 0.03 4.12 -3.71
C TRP A 9 0.73 3.04 -4.54
N LEU A 10 0.10 2.61 -5.64
CA LEU A 10 0.63 1.60 -6.56
C LEU A 10 1.95 2.03 -7.23
N LYS A 11 2.13 3.32 -7.51
CA LYS A 11 3.37 3.89 -8.04
C LYS A 11 4.47 4.10 -6.98
N GLY A 12 4.18 3.82 -5.71
CA GLY A 12 5.10 4.09 -4.60
C GLY A 12 5.24 5.57 -4.25
N GLU A 13 4.36 6.43 -4.78
CA GLU A 13 4.31 7.87 -4.45
C GLU A 13 3.73 8.09 -3.04
N ARG A 14 3.08 7.08 -2.46
CA ARG A 14 2.56 7.06 -1.08
C ARG A 14 2.82 5.72 -0.40
N SER A 15 3.18 5.76 0.90
CA SER A 15 3.53 4.56 1.69
C SER A 15 2.35 3.94 2.47
N MET A 16 1.28 4.70 2.71
CA MET A 16 0.10 4.22 3.44
C MET A 16 -1.20 4.89 2.96
N THR A 17 -2.30 4.17 3.17
CA THR A 17 -3.67 4.68 3.05
C THR A 17 -3.96 5.63 4.20
N ASN A 18 -4.38 6.86 3.92
CA ASN A 18 -4.77 7.81 4.96
C ASN A 18 -6.18 7.51 5.44
N ILE A 19 -6.36 6.39 6.13
CA ILE A 19 -7.61 6.11 6.84
C ILE A 19 -7.54 6.91 8.14
N VAL A 20 -8.10 8.11 8.12
CA VAL A 20 -8.41 8.85 9.35
C VAL A 20 -9.83 8.43 9.74
N PRO A 21 -10.01 7.62 10.78
CA PRO A 21 -11.34 7.17 11.15
C PRO A 21 -12.19 8.37 11.54
N SER A 22 -13.34 8.51 10.91
CA SER A 22 -14.26 9.64 11.15
C SER A 22 -15.00 9.52 12.48
N HIS A 23 -15.00 8.33 13.07
CA HIS A 23 -15.78 8.03 14.26
C HIS A 23 -14.99 8.27 15.57
N PRO A 24 -15.67 8.70 16.65
CA PRO A 24 -15.07 8.83 17.98
C PRO A 24 -14.41 7.53 18.47
N ARG A 25 -13.51 7.65 19.45
CA ARG A 25 -12.79 6.49 20.01
C ARG A 25 -13.72 5.44 20.63
N GLU A 26 -14.89 5.87 21.09
CA GLU A 26 -15.92 5.05 21.74
C GLU A 26 -16.56 4.03 20.79
N THR A 27 -16.52 4.28 19.49
CA THR A 27 -17.05 3.38 18.45
C THR A 27 -15.92 2.60 17.78
N TRP A 28 -15.08 1.95 18.58
CA TRP A 28 -13.92 1.18 18.10
C TRP A 28 -14.28 0.14 17.03
N VAL A 29 -15.40 -0.56 17.19
CA VAL A 29 -15.88 -1.55 16.22
C VAL A 29 -16.19 -0.92 14.86
N ALA A 30 -16.77 0.28 14.84
CA ALA A 30 -17.03 1.01 13.58
C ALA A 30 -15.71 1.38 12.89
N ARG A 31 -14.69 1.79 13.65
CA ARG A 31 -13.36 2.09 13.11
C ARG A 31 -12.66 0.86 12.53
N ILE A 32 -12.81 -0.30 13.16
CA ILE A 32 -12.31 -1.57 12.62
C ILE A 32 -13.01 -1.87 11.29
N ALA A 33 -14.34 -1.78 11.24
CA ALA A 33 -15.09 -2.03 10.01
C ALA A 33 -14.67 -1.09 8.87
N GLU A 34 -14.43 0.19 9.15
CA GLU A 34 -13.89 1.15 8.17
C GLU A 34 -12.50 0.77 7.67
N ALA A 35 -11.61 0.35 8.58
CA ALA A 35 -10.26 -0.10 8.24
C ALA A 35 -10.27 -1.38 7.40
N ASP A 36 -11.12 -2.35 7.74
CA ASP A 36 -11.28 -3.61 7.00
C ASP A 36 -11.83 -3.36 5.58
N ALA A 37 -12.82 -2.47 5.46
CA ALA A 37 -13.37 -2.07 4.17
C ALA A 37 -12.30 -1.41 3.28
N ALA A 38 -11.50 -0.50 3.85
CA ALA A 38 -10.43 0.15 3.12
C ALA A 38 -9.30 -0.80 2.73
N THR A 39 -8.94 -1.77 3.58
CA THR A 39 -7.95 -2.82 3.29
C THR A 39 -8.43 -3.73 2.16
N THR A 40 -9.71 -4.10 2.17
CA THR A 40 -10.34 -4.87 1.08
C THR A 40 -10.30 -4.09 -0.22
N GLN A 41 -10.60 -2.78 -0.17
CA GLN A 41 -10.55 -1.91 -1.34
C GLN A 41 -9.12 -1.78 -1.89
N GLN A 42 -8.11 -1.73 -1.02
CA GLN A 42 -6.70 -1.74 -1.41
C GLN A 42 -6.33 -3.03 -2.16
N ALA A 43 -6.75 -4.20 -1.65
CA ALA A 43 -6.52 -5.48 -2.31
C ALA A 43 -7.16 -5.55 -3.70
N TYR A 44 -8.38 -5.02 -3.86
CA TYR A 44 -9.04 -4.90 -5.16
C TYR A 44 -8.19 -4.10 -6.17
N TRP A 45 -7.65 -2.95 -5.76
CA TRP A 45 -6.85 -2.10 -6.64
C TRP A 45 -5.52 -2.75 -7.05
N ILE A 46 -4.89 -3.53 -6.16
CA ILE A 46 -3.69 -4.33 -6.51
C ILE A 46 -4.00 -5.31 -7.62
N VAL A 47 -5.08 -6.09 -7.46
CA VAL A 47 -5.47 -7.11 -8.44
C VAL A 47 -5.84 -6.47 -9.77
N LYS A 48 -6.60 -5.37 -9.73
CA LYS A 48 -6.98 -4.63 -10.94
C LYS A 48 -5.76 -4.07 -11.66
N ALA A 49 -4.83 -3.44 -10.93
CA ALA A 49 -3.63 -2.87 -11.52
C ALA A 49 -2.70 -3.92 -12.14
N HIS A 50 -2.62 -5.11 -11.53
CA HIS A 50 -1.92 -6.25 -12.13
C HIS A 50 -2.61 -6.73 -13.42
N LYS A 51 -3.94 -6.84 -13.42
CA LYS A 51 -4.71 -7.26 -14.61
C LYS A 51 -4.64 -6.26 -15.77
N GLU A 52 -4.68 -4.97 -15.46
CA GLU A 52 -4.72 -3.88 -16.45
C GLU A 52 -3.33 -3.41 -16.88
N GLY A 53 -2.25 -3.99 -16.32
CA GLY A 53 -0.88 -3.60 -16.65
C GLY A 53 -0.52 -2.18 -16.19
N LEU A 54 -1.24 -1.63 -15.21
CA LEU A 54 -1.01 -0.28 -14.67
C LEU A 54 0.31 -0.18 -13.89
N LEU A 55 0.86 -1.33 -13.47
CA LEU A 55 2.15 -1.45 -12.82
C LEU A 55 3.18 -1.95 -13.84
N ILE A 56 4.03 -1.05 -14.35
CA ILE A 56 5.30 -1.46 -14.94
C ILE A 56 6.20 -1.81 -13.74
N ILE A 57 6.22 -3.09 -13.35
CA ILE A 57 7.22 -3.59 -12.42
C ILE A 57 8.57 -3.42 -13.13
N LYS A 58 9.25 -2.29 -12.91
CA LYS A 58 10.68 -2.21 -13.18
C LYS A 58 11.30 -3.32 -12.33
N LYS A 59 11.82 -4.36 -12.97
CA LYS A 59 12.70 -5.32 -12.29
C LYS A 59 13.67 -4.48 -11.46
N CYS A 60 13.70 -4.70 -10.14
CA CYS A 60 14.80 -4.19 -9.32
C CYS A 60 16.07 -4.59 -10.06
N SER A 61 16.87 -3.63 -10.52
CA SER A 61 18.19 -3.96 -11.02
C SER A 61 18.95 -4.56 -9.85
N GLU A 62 19.33 -5.83 -9.96
CA GLU A 62 20.30 -6.46 -9.07
C GLU A 62 21.61 -5.69 -9.18
N ASN A 63 21.77 -4.63 -8.38
CA ASN A 63 23.02 -3.87 -8.28
C ASN A 63 23.14 -3.33 -6.86
N ASN A 64 23.72 -4.12 -5.96
CA ASN A 64 25.04 -3.85 -5.39
C ASN A 64 25.26 -4.57 -4.05
N ASN A 65 26.21 -5.52 -4.09
CA ASN A 65 27.24 -5.76 -3.09
C ASN A 65 27.14 -4.90 -1.82
N ARG A 66 26.66 -5.47 -0.72
CA ARG A 66 27.11 -5.08 0.62
C ARG A 66 27.96 -6.19 1.16
N GLY A 67 29.27 -5.99 1.07
CA GLY A 67 30.25 -6.80 1.78
C GLY A 67 29.94 -6.78 3.27
N TYR A 68 29.84 -7.96 3.88
CA TYR A 68 30.00 -8.10 5.31
C TYR A 68 31.50 -7.96 5.61
N GLU A 69 31.95 -6.76 6.00
CA GLU A 69 33.19 -6.65 6.76
C GLU A 69 32.91 -7.21 8.16
N LYS A 70 33.42 -8.43 8.41
CA LYS A 70 33.56 -8.98 9.76
C LYS A 70 34.64 -8.18 10.47
N ASN A 71 34.25 -7.27 11.35
CA ASN A 71 35.17 -6.75 12.35
C ASN A 71 35.29 -7.77 13.48
N VAL A 72 36.54 -8.17 13.70
CA VAL A 72 37.06 -9.05 14.77
C VAL A 72 36.80 -8.44 16.13
#